data_AF-A0A946JYQ7-F1
#
_entry.id   AF-A0A946JYQ7-F1
#
_cell.length_a   1.000
_cell.length_b   1.000
_cell.length_c   1.000
_cell.angle_alpha   90.00
_cell.angle_beta   90.00
_cell.angle_gamma   90.00
#
_symmetry.space_group_name_H-M   'P 1'
#
loop_
_entity.id
_entity.type
_entity.pdbx_description
1 polymer ?
#
loop_
_entity_poly.entity_id
_entity_poly.type
_entity_poly.pdbx_seq_one_letter_code
_entity_poly.pdbx_strand_id
1 'polypeptide(L)'
;MLVNNAGILRDRSFRKMTLDDWDIVMNVHMNGTAYVTHAAWQVMYERNYGRIVCTSSGSGIWGNFGQANYGAAKTAMVGFMNVLALEGASHNIRINCLAPGAATRMTATVPGRPPIDVDDPPPERAPSLVTPAVLYMCSEDAPTGKIFQAMGGRFSQAAMYTNPGVALGTEASFETFCDNLSTINDMSAAEDGVAKRARQRSRG
;
A
#
# COMPACT_ATOMS: atom_id res chain seq x y z
N MET A 1 2.83 -7.53 17.85
CA MET A 1 2.07 -6.86 16.78
C MET A 1 2.53 -5.42 16.66
N LEU A 2 2.58 -4.87 15.46
CA LEU A 2 2.90 -3.48 15.18
C LEU A 2 1.90 -2.92 14.14
N VAL A 3 1.30 -1.76 14.41
CA VAL A 3 0.42 -1.07 13.46
C VAL A 3 0.99 0.32 13.18
N ASN A 4 1.57 0.50 12.00
CA ASN A 4 2.15 1.76 11.54
C ASN A 4 1.03 2.68 11.00
N ASN A 5 0.35 3.38 11.92
CA ASN A 5 -0.81 4.23 11.61
C ASN A 5 -0.51 5.75 11.57
N ALA A 6 0.61 6.19 12.15
CA ALA A 6 0.95 7.62 12.24
C ALA A 6 0.94 8.29 10.85
N GLY A 7 0.42 9.52 10.76
CA GLY A 7 0.30 10.20 9.47
C GLY A 7 -0.13 11.66 9.57
N ILE A 8 0.26 12.43 8.56
CA ILE A 8 -0.09 13.85 8.35
C ILE A 8 -0.41 14.12 6.87
N LEU A 9 -0.98 15.29 6.57
CA LEU A 9 -1.18 15.79 5.20
C LEU A 9 -0.48 17.14 4.98
N ARG A 10 0.00 17.34 3.75
CA ARG A 10 0.50 18.60 3.19
C ARG A 10 0.06 18.68 1.72
N ASP A 11 -1.25 18.81 1.53
CA ASP A 11 -1.87 18.74 0.21
C ASP A 11 -1.64 20.03 -0.59
N ARG A 12 -0.96 19.90 -1.72
CA ARG A 12 -0.63 20.97 -2.68
C ARG A 12 -0.54 20.39 -4.08
N SER A 13 -0.99 21.14 -5.09
CA SER A 13 -0.63 20.77 -6.47
C SER A 13 0.89 20.73 -6.58
N PHE A 14 1.44 19.79 -7.36
CA PHE A 14 2.88 19.54 -7.37
C PHE A 14 3.70 20.81 -7.66
N ARG A 15 3.23 21.65 -8.61
CA ARG A 15 3.83 22.96 -8.92
C ARG A 15 3.94 23.91 -7.71
N LYS A 16 3.02 23.80 -6.74
CA LYS A 16 2.96 24.66 -5.54
C LYS A 16 3.50 23.96 -4.29
N MET A 17 3.98 22.72 -4.40
CA MET A 17 4.50 21.94 -3.29
C MET A 17 5.95 22.36 -3.02
N THR A 18 6.26 22.70 -1.77
CA THR A 18 7.64 22.93 -1.35
C THR A 18 8.32 21.59 -1.06
N LEU A 19 9.67 21.57 -1.06
CA LEU A 19 10.40 20.36 -0.64
C LEU A 19 10.20 20.08 0.86
N ASP A 20 10.00 21.09 1.69
CA ASP A 20 9.66 20.90 3.11
C ASP A 20 8.32 20.17 3.28
N ASP A 21 7.30 20.51 2.47
CA ASP A 21 6.03 19.80 2.43
C ASP A 21 6.19 18.33 2.01
N TRP A 22 7.12 18.07 1.10
CA TRP A 22 7.46 16.71 0.66
C TRP A 22 8.15 15.93 1.77
N ASP A 23 9.25 16.48 2.30
CA ASP A 23 10.13 15.84 3.27
C ASP A 23 9.39 15.51 4.55
N ILE A 24 8.57 16.43 5.09
CA ILE A 24 7.84 16.15 6.33
C ILE A 24 6.84 15.00 6.17
N VAL A 25 6.19 14.88 5.01
CA VAL A 25 5.27 13.77 4.72
C VAL A 25 6.05 12.47 4.57
N MET A 26 7.15 12.47 3.81
CA MET A 26 8.00 11.27 3.66
C MET A 26 8.60 10.81 4.99
N ASN A 27 9.05 11.75 5.82
CA ASN A 27 9.65 11.48 7.13
C ASN A 27 8.65 10.85 8.10
N VAL A 28 7.43 11.39 8.20
CA VAL A 28 6.41 10.83 9.11
C VAL A 28 5.91 9.48 8.62
N HIS A 29 5.59 9.37 7.32
CA HIS A 29 4.94 8.17 6.80
C HIS A 29 5.95 7.07 6.51
N MET A 30 6.92 7.29 5.61
CA MET A 30 7.82 6.24 5.16
C MET A 30 8.96 6.00 6.14
N ASN A 31 9.74 7.04 6.48
CA ASN A 31 10.88 6.86 7.37
C ASN A 31 10.43 6.47 8.78
N GLY A 32 9.37 7.08 9.30
CA GLY A 32 8.75 6.70 10.57
C GLY A 32 8.33 5.23 10.60
N THR A 33 7.65 4.75 9.56
CA THR A 33 7.28 3.32 9.43
C THR A 33 8.51 2.43 9.40
N ALA A 34 9.54 2.79 8.63
CA ALA A 34 10.76 2.00 8.52
C ALA A 34 11.48 1.90 9.88
N TYR A 35 11.64 3.01 10.59
CA TYR A 35 12.36 3.05 11.88
C TYR A 35 11.65 2.25 12.96
N VAL A 36 10.34 2.41 13.11
CA VAL A 36 9.56 1.67 14.11
C VAL A 36 9.53 0.18 13.76
N THR A 37 9.39 -0.16 12.49
CA THR A 37 9.41 -1.57 12.04
C THR A 37 10.78 -2.20 12.27
N HIS A 38 11.87 -1.50 11.93
CA HIS A 38 13.24 -1.96 12.18
C HIS A 38 13.49 -2.22 13.67
N ALA A 39 13.10 -1.30 14.54
CA ALA A 39 13.24 -1.46 15.99
C ALA A 39 12.47 -2.68 16.52
N ALA A 40 11.29 -2.99 15.95
CA ALA A 40 10.49 -4.14 16.36
C ALA A 40 10.95 -5.46 15.70
N TRP A 41 11.65 -5.40 14.57
CA TRP A 41 11.95 -6.55 13.71
C TRP A 41 12.75 -7.62 14.44
N GLN A 42 13.84 -7.23 15.11
CA GLN A 42 14.70 -8.17 15.83
C GLN A 42 13.93 -8.92 16.93
N VAL A 43 13.05 -8.22 17.66
CA VAL A 43 12.21 -8.83 18.69
C VAL A 43 11.21 -9.82 18.11
N MET A 44 10.61 -9.51 16.95
CA MET A 44 9.69 -10.44 16.27
C MET A 44 10.44 -11.66 15.73
N TYR A 45 11.66 -11.46 15.23
CA TYR A 45 12.52 -12.50 14.67
C TYR A 45 12.93 -13.50 15.75
N GLU A 46 13.46 -13.02 16.87
CA GLU A 46 13.86 -13.88 18.02
C GLU A 46 12.70 -14.66 18.62
N ARG A 47 11.47 -14.11 18.55
CA ARG A 47 10.26 -14.77 19.04
C ARG A 47 9.61 -15.70 18.04
N ASN A 48 10.10 -15.76 16.80
CA ASN A 48 9.48 -16.54 15.72
C ASN A 48 7.97 -16.23 15.56
N TYR A 49 7.60 -14.95 15.75
CA TYR A 49 6.23 -14.47 15.59
C TYR A 49 6.18 -12.95 15.42
N GLY A 50 5.54 -12.48 14.34
CA GLY A 50 5.31 -11.06 14.10
C GLY A 50 4.08 -10.78 13.25
N ARG A 51 3.36 -9.70 13.56
CA ARG A 51 2.23 -9.19 12.78
C ARG A 51 2.38 -7.69 12.61
N ILE A 52 2.55 -7.24 11.37
CA ILE A 52 2.81 -5.85 11.02
C ILE A 52 1.72 -5.36 10.07
N VAL A 53 1.13 -4.22 10.37
CA VAL A 53 0.21 -3.51 9.47
C VAL A 53 0.82 -2.17 9.09
N CYS A 54 0.97 -1.94 7.79
CA CYS A 54 1.34 -0.65 7.22
C CYS A 54 0.10 0.06 6.69
N THR A 55 -0.04 1.36 6.93
CA THR A 55 -1.17 2.13 6.41
C THR A 55 -0.82 2.79 5.09
N SER A 56 -1.29 2.21 3.98
CA SER A 56 -1.38 2.81 2.64
C SER A 56 -2.65 3.69 2.51
N SER A 57 -3.13 3.96 1.30
CA SER A 57 -4.38 4.68 1.04
C SER A 57 -4.84 4.55 -0.41
N GLY A 58 -6.09 4.90 -0.70
CA GLY A 58 -6.56 5.06 -2.08
C GLY A 58 -5.70 6.05 -2.90
N SER A 59 -5.21 7.13 -2.29
CA SER A 59 -4.30 8.07 -2.96
C SER A 59 -2.96 7.44 -3.35
N GLY A 60 -2.48 6.45 -2.59
CA GLY A 60 -1.27 5.70 -2.93
C GLY A 60 -1.51 4.60 -3.97
N ILE A 61 -2.71 4.03 -4.02
CA ILE A 61 -3.01 2.95 -4.96
C ILE A 61 -3.47 3.51 -6.32
N TRP A 62 -4.32 4.52 -6.32
CA TRP A 62 -5.00 5.06 -7.52
C TRP A 62 -4.60 6.49 -7.87
N GLY A 63 -3.83 7.15 -7.01
CA GLY A 63 -3.53 8.57 -7.14
C GLY A 63 -4.64 9.47 -6.57
N ASN A 64 -4.25 10.68 -6.17
CA ASN A 64 -5.19 11.75 -5.84
C ASN A 64 -4.56 13.11 -6.17
N PHE A 65 -5.32 14.00 -6.80
CA PHE A 65 -4.79 15.29 -7.22
C PHE A 65 -4.32 16.11 -6.01
N GLY A 66 -3.14 16.72 -6.11
CA GLY A 66 -2.56 17.52 -5.03
C GLY A 66 -1.93 16.72 -3.89
N GLN A 67 -1.76 15.40 -4.06
CA GLN A 67 -1.19 14.51 -3.05
C GLN A 67 0.03 13.75 -3.58
N ALA A 68 0.93 14.41 -4.33
CA ALA A 68 2.11 13.74 -4.89
C ALA A 68 3.03 13.14 -3.80
N ASN A 69 3.33 13.90 -2.75
CA ASN A 69 4.08 13.45 -1.57
C ASN A 69 3.36 12.32 -0.82
N TYR A 70 2.09 12.52 -0.46
CA TYR A 70 1.31 11.57 0.31
C TYR A 70 1.04 10.28 -0.48
N GLY A 71 0.67 10.41 -1.75
CA GLY A 71 0.53 9.28 -2.68
C GLY A 71 1.81 8.46 -2.74
N ALA A 72 2.96 9.10 -3.03
CA ALA A 72 4.26 8.43 -3.06
C ALA A 72 4.58 7.69 -1.74
N ALA A 73 4.42 8.35 -0.60
CA ALA A 73 4.65 7.75 0.71
C ALA A 73 3.75 6.53 0.97
N LYS A 74 2.47 6.61 0.56
CA LYS A 74 1.50 5.53 0.74
C LYS A 74 1.68 4.38 -0.22
N THR A 75 2.16 4.61 -1.45
CA THR A 75 2.57 3.53 -2.37
C THR A 75 3.84 2.84 -1.88
N ALA A 76 4.79 3.58 -1.28
CA ALA A 76 6.04 3.02 -0.78
C ALA A 76 5.82 1.91 0.28
N MET A 77 4.74 1.99 1.05
CA MET A 77 4.29 0.93 1.97
C MET A 77 4.16 -0.43 1.29
N VAL A 78 3.69 -0.46 0.03
CA VAL A 78 3.50 -1.70 -0.73
C VAL A 78 4.85 -2.32 -1.09
N GLY A 79 5.81 -1.52 -1.54
CA GLY A 79 7.17 -1.99 -1.82
C GLY A 79 7.85 -2.52 -0.56
N PHE A 80 7.74 -1.78 0.55
CA PHE A 80 8.27 -2.18 1.85
C PHE A 80 7.67 -3.49 2.35
N MET A 81 6.34 -3.62 2.32
CA MET A 81 5.61 -4.85 2.65
C MET A 81 6.06 -6.03 1.78
N ASN A 82 6.18 -5.84 0.46
CA ASN A 82 6.54 -6.93 -0.45
C ASN A 82 7.90 -7.56 -0.12
N VAL A 83 8.89 -6.75 0.28
CA VAL A 83 10.21 -7.24 0.66
C VAL A 83 10.17 -7.90 2.03
N LEU A 84 9.60 -7.22 3.05
CA LEU A 84 9.54 -7.77 4.40
C LEU A 84 8.67 -9.02 4.52
N ALA A 85 7.66 -9.19 3.66
CA ALA A 85 6.89 -10.43 3.59
C ALA A 85 7.76 -11.64 3.22
N LEU A 86 8.82 -11.43 2.43
CA LEU A 86 9.78 -12.48 2.07
C LEU A 86 10.79 -12.72 3.19
N GLU A 87 11.36 -11.65 3.75
CA GLU A 87 12.38 -11.74 4.81
C GLU A 87 11.81 -12.32 6.12
N GLY A 88 10.54 -12.05 6.41
CA GLY A 88 9.85 -12.54 7.60
C GLY A 88 9.32 -13.97 7.50
N ALA A 89 9.31 -14.57 6.30
CA ALA A 89 8.59 -15.81 6.03
C ALA A 89 9.07 -17.00 6.88
N SER A 90 10.38 -17.12 7.09
CA SER A 90 10.98 -18.19 7.89
C SER A 90 10.78 -18.04 9.40
N HIS A 91 10.35 -16.85 9.86
CA HIS A 91 10.21 -16.51 11.28
C HIS A 91 8.77 -16.20 11.69
N ASN A 92 7.78 -16.65 10.90
CA ASN A 92 6.36 -16.40 11.11
C ASN A 92 6.05 -14.90 11.36
N ILE A 93 6.78 -14.03 10.67
CA ILE A 93 6.52 -12.59 10.63
C ILE A 93 5.71 -12.31 9.38
N ARG A 94 4.53 -11.73 9.57
CA ARG A 94 3.61 -11.38 8.49
C ARG A 94 3.37 -9.89 8.46
N ILE A 95 3.32 -9.35 7.25
CA ILE A 95 3.14 -7.92 7.02
C ILE A 95 2.09 -7.70 5.94
N ASN A 96 1.17 -6.79 6.17
CA ASN A 96 0.11 -6.43 5.24
C ASN A 96 -0.07 -4.91 5.18
N CYS A 97 -0.70 -4.44 4.11
CA CYS A 97 -1.05 -3.04 3.91
C CYS A 97 -2.55 -2.82 4.06
N LEU A 98 -2.92 -1.76 4.77
CA LEU A 98 -4.28 -1.25 4.88
C LEU A 98 -4.44 0.01 4.04
N ALA A 99 -5.49 0.10 3.23
CA ALA A 99 -5.96 1.32 2.61
C ALA A 99 -7.33 1.68 3.20
N PRO A 100 -7.37 2.48 4.28
CA PRO A 100 -8.60 2.74 5.01
C PRO A 100 -9.38 3.93 4.42
N GLY A 101 -10.69 3.91 4.62
CA GLY A 101 -11.57 5.06 4.45
C GLY A 101 -12.43 5.28 5.69
N ALA A 102 -12.19 6.37 6.41
CA ALA A 102 -12.95 6.78 7.58
C ALA A 102 -12.97 8.31 7.70
N ALA A 103 -13.90 8.84 8.48
CA ALA A 103 -13.89 10.22 8.93
C ALA A 103 -12.83 10.39 10.03
N THR A 104 -11.92 11.32 9.80
CA THR A 104 -10.87 11.75 10.75
C THR A 104 -10.58 13.22 10.52
N ARG A 105 -9.94 13.88 11.49
CA ARG A 105 -9.39 15.24 11.33
C ARG A 105 -8.54 15.38 10.07
N MET A 106 -7.78 14.35 9.73
CA MET A 106 -6.96 14.31 8.51
C MET A 106 -7.80 14.30 7.23
N THR A 107 -8.86 13.49 7.16
CA THR A 107 -9.70 13.42 5.95
C THR A 107 -10.63 14.61 5.76
N ALA A 108 -10.90 15.38 6.82
CA ALA A 108 -11.72 16.57 6.78
C ALA A 108 -11.00 17.76 6.10
N THR A 109 -9.66 17.75 6.05
CA THR A 109 -8.87 18.82 5.41
C THR A 109 -8.58 18.57 3.93
N VAL A 110 -9.04 17.44 3.36
CA VAL A 110 -8.78 17.09 1.96
C VAL A 110 -9.62 17.99 1.05
N PRO A 111 -9.01 18.75 0.12
CA PRO A 111 -9.74 19.63 -0.78
C PRO A 111 -10.76 18.87 -1.65
N GLY A 112 -11.93 19.49 -1.88
CA GLY A 112 -12.96 18.92 -2.75
C GLY A 112 -13.84 17.83 -2.12
N ARG A 113 -13.65 17.52 -0.83
CA ARG A 113 -14.57 16.67 -0.07
C ARG A 113 -15.61 17.49 0.69
N PRO A 114 -16.84 16.97 0.88
CA PRO A 114 -17.80 17.59 1.79
C PRO A 114 -17.20 17.74 3.19
N PRO A 115 -17.50 18.85 3.89
CA PRO A 115 -17.15 18.98 5.31
C PRO A 115 -17.70 17.80 6.10
N ILE A 116 -16.92 17.34 7.07
CA ILE A 116 -17.30 16.26 7.97
C ILE A 116 -17.12 16.79 9.38
N ASP A 117 -18.18 16.69 10.17
CA ASP A 117 -18.03 16.75 11.61
C ASP A 117 -17.32 15.47 12.06
N VAL A 118 -16.12 15.63 12.61
CA VAL A 118 -15.32 14.49 13.08
C VAL A 118 -15.76 14.03 14.47
N ASP A 119 -16.48 14.87 15.20
CA ASP A 119 -17.03 14.58 16.51
C ASP A 119 -18.42 13.89 16.37
N ASP A 120 -19.11 14.11 15.24
CA ASP A 120 -20.33 13.38 14.85
C ASP A 120 -20.31 12.94 13.36
N PRO A 121 -19.43 11.97 12.98
CA PRO A 121 -19.35 11.53 11.60
C PRO A 121 -20.53 10.61 11.24
N PRO A 122 -20.97 10.60 9.97
CA PRO A 122 -21.95 9.62 9.50
C PRO A 122 -21.52 8.19 9.86
N PRO A 123 -22.44 7.30 10.29
CA PRO A 123 -22.09 5.97 10.76
C PRO A 123 -21.24 5.16 9.78
N GLU A 124 -21.48 5.29 8.48
CA GLU A 124 -20.73 4.66 7.39
C GLU A 124 -19.28 5.15 7.26
N ARG A 125 -18.90 6.20 7.98
CA ARG A 125 -17.55 6.76 8.02
C ARG A 125 -16.88 6.54 9.37
N ALA A 126 -17.50 5.83 10.30
CA ALA A 126 -16.93 5.54 11.60
C ALA A 126 -15.59 4.79 11.46
N PRO A 127 -14.52 5.21 12.18
CA PRO A 127 -13.25 4.49 12.19
C PRO A 127 -13.35 3.02 12.61
N SER A 128 -14.35 2.67 13.42
CA SER A 128 -14.65 1.30 13.85
C SER A 128 -14.94 0.35 12.68
N LEU A 129 -15.40 0.86 11.53
CA LEU A 129 -15.64 0.06 10.33
C LEU A 129 -14.35 -0.39 9.61
N VAL A 130 -13.20 0.14 10.02
CA VAL A 130 -11.87 -0.27 9.54
C VAL A 130 -11.27 -1.35 10.46
N THR A 131 -11.62 -1.33 11.75
CA THR A 131 -11.05 -2.20 12.79
C THR A 131 -11.07 -3.70 12.47
N PRO A 132 -12.14 -4.30 11.88
CA PRO A 132 -12.15 -5.72 11.55
C PRO A 132 -10.99 -6.16 10.64
N ALA A 133 -10.65 -5.35 9.64
CA ALA A 133 -9.53 -5.66 8.75
C ALA A 133 -8.19 -5.60 9.50
N VAL A 134 -8.01 -4.61 10.38
CA VAL A 134 -6.79 -4.48 11.22
C VAL A 134 -6.64 -5.69 12.13
N LEU A 135 -7.71 -6.08 12.83
CA LEU A 135 -7.69 -7.25 13.71
C LEU A 135 -7.35 -8.53 12.95
N TYR A 136 -7.92 -8.74 11.77
CA TYR A 136 -7.60 -9.88 10.92
C TYR A 136 -6.13 -9.90 10.46
N MET A 137 -5.59 -8.76 10.01
CA MET A 137 -4.17 -8.66 9.64
C MET A 137 -3.22 -8.86 10.81
N CYS A 138 -3.73 -8.76 12.03
CA CYS A 138 -3.00 -8.92 13.27
C CYS A 138 -3.25 -10.27 13.97
N SER A 139 -4.13 -11.11 13.44
CA SER A 139 -4.45 -12.40 14.03
C SER A 139 -3.38 -13.45 13.74
N GLU A 140 -3.43 -14.58 14.43
CA GLU A 140 -2.57 -15.72 14.14
C GLU A 140 -2.73 -16.25 12.72
N ASP A 141 -3.94 -16.19 12.16
CA ASP A 141 -4.28 -16.61 10.78
C ASP A 141 -4.11 -15.51 9.73
N ALA A 142 -3.52 -14.37 10.11
CA ALA A 142 -3.29 -13.28 9.18
C ALA A 142 -2.55 -13.77 7.92
N PRO A 143 -2.89 -13.25 6.73
CA PRO A 143 -2.12 -13.51 5.53
C PRO A 143 -0.82 -12.70 5.59
N THR A 144 0.00 -12.75 4.54
CA THR A 144 1.13 -11.85 4.34
C THR A 144 1.13 -11.31 2.92
N GLY A 145 1.63 -10.08 2.73
CA GLY A 145 1.74 -9.45 1.42
C GLY A 145 0.41 -9.04 0.79
N LYS A 146 -0.64 -8.80 1.59
CA LYS A 146 -1.97 -8.38 1.10
C LYS A 146 -2.22 -6.90 1.32
N ILE A 147 -2.93 -6.28 0.38
CA ILE A 147 -3.40 -4.89 0.46
C ILE A 147 -4.91 -4.92 0.66
N PHE A 148 -5.39 -4.70 1.88
CA PHE A 148 -6.82 -4.64 2.17
C PHE A 148 -7.34 -3.21 2.13
N GLN A 149 -8.50 -3.02 1.51
CA GLN A 149 -9.29 -1.80 1.55
C GLN A 149 -10.46 -2.00 2.52
N ALA A 150 -10.70 -1.03 3.39
CA ALA A 150 -11.78 -1.08 4.37
C ALA A 150 -12.42 0.30 4.52
N MET A 151 -13.72 0.41 4.22
CA MET A 151 -14.48 1.65 4.30
C MET A 151 -15.99 1.35 4.31
N GLY A 152 -16.76 1.95 5.22
CA GLY A 152 -18.22 1.84 5.20
C GLY A 152 -18.78 0.42 5.30
N GLY A 153 -18.09 -0.46 6.03
CA GLY A 153 -18.47 -1.87 6.16
C GLY A 153 -18.16 -2.72 4.91
N ARG A 154 -17.57 -2.12 3.87
CA ARG A 154 -17.09 -2.82 2.68
C ARG A 154 -15.60 -3.13 2.82
N PHE A 155 -15.25 -4.36 2.48
CA PHE A 155 -13.87 -4.86 2.45
C PHE A 155 -13.53 -5.37 1.06
N SER A 156 -12.34 -5.06 0.56
CA SER A 156 -11.83 -5.61 -0.70
C SER A 156 -10.31 -5.71 -0.66
N GLN A 157 -9.71 -6.39 -1.64
CA GLN A 157 -8.27 -6.48 -1.80
C GLN A 157 -7.84 -5.69 -3.04
N ALA A 158 -6.72 -4.98 -2.97
CA ALA A 158 -6.00 -4.45 -4.13
C ALA A 158 -4.76 -5.33 -4.42
N ALA A 159 -4.34 -5.39 -5.68
CA ALA A 159 -3.15 -6.12 -6.11
C ALA A 159 -2.58 -5.51 -7.40
N MET A 160 -1.29 -5.75 -7.65
CA MET A 160 -0.61 -5.37 -8.88
C MET A 160 -0.59 -6.54 -9.85
N TYR A 161 -0.99 -6.29 -11.09
CA TYR A 161 -1.11 -7.31 -12.14
C TYR A 161 -0.10 -7.03 -13.26
N THR A 162 0.34 -8.10 -13.93
CA THR A 162 1.18 -8.03 -15.13
C THR A 162 0.61 -8.99 -16.17
N ASN A 163 0.51 -8.53 -17.41
CA ASN A 163 0.17 -9.39 -18.53
C ASN A 163 1.36 -10.28 -18.95
N PRO A 164 1.14 -11.23 -19.88
CA PRO A 164 2.22 -12.04 -20.45
C PRO A 164 3.25 -11.23 -21.25
N GLY A 165 2.82 -10.11 -21.87
CA GLY A 165 3.66 -9.28 -22.74
C GLY A 165 4.02 -9.99 -24.04
N VAL A 166 5.11 -9.55 -24.66
CA VAL A 166 5.67 -10.11 -25.90
C VAL A 166 7.18 -10.35 -25.74
N ALA A 167 7.73 -11.34 -26.44
CA ALA A 167 9.15 -11.63 -26.45
C ALA A 167 9.75 -11.22 -27.80
N LEU A 168 10.30 -10.01 -27.89
CA LEU A 168 10.84 -9.44 -29.14
C LEU A 168 12.30 -9.85 -29.43
N GLY A 169 12.97 -10.50 -28.48
CA GLY A 169 14.37 -10.94 -28.64
C GLY A 169 15.40 -9.80 -28.47
N THR A 170 16.66 -10.10 -28.78
CA THR A 170 17.79 -9.15 -28.62
C THR A 170 17.80 -8.03 -29.67
N GLU A 171 17.14 -8.24 -30.80
CA GLU A 171 17.03 -7.27 -31.91
C GLU A 171 15.80 -6.36 -31.79
N ALA A 172 15.21 -6.26 -30.59
CA ALA A 172 14.05 -5.41 -30.36
C ALA A 172 14.36 -3.94 -30.71
N SER A 173 13.51 -3.34 -31.54
CA SER A 173 13.56 -1.94 -31.94
C SER A 173 12.32 -1.17 -31.49
N PHE A 174 12.37 0.17 -31.58
CA PHE A 174 11.21 1.03 -31.32
C PHE A 174 10.00 0.65 -32.20
N GLU A 175 10.26 0.31 -33.46
CA GLU A 175 9.25 -0.11 -34.43
C GLU A 175 8.62 -1.43 -33.99
N THR A 176 9.43 -2.46 -33.71
CA THR A 176 8.90 -3.77 -33.25
C THR A 176 8.11 -3.65 -31.94
N PHE A 177 8.49 -2.72 -31.04
CA PHE A 177 7.71 -2.41 -29.85
C PHE A 177 6.36 -1.76 -30.20
N CYS A 178 6.37 -0.74 -31.06
CA CYS A 178 5.16 -0.05 -31.51
C CYS A 178 4.18 -0.99 -32.21
N ASP A 179 4.68 -1.89 -33.06
CA ASP A 179 3.89 -2.89 -33.78
C ASP A 179 3.16 -3.86 -32.84
N ASN A 180 3.65 -4.02 -31.60
CA ASN A 180 3.09 -4.93 -30.59
C ASN A 180 2.35 -4.21 -29.45
N LEU A 181 2.10 -2.90 -29.55
CA LEU A 181 1.47 -2.12 -28.47
C LEU A 181 0.09 -2.63 -28.06
N SER A 182 -0.71 -3.18 -28.99
CA SER A 182 -2.03 -3.73 -28.68
C SER A 182 -1.91 -4.91 -27.70
N THR A 183 -1.00 -5.85 -27.96
CA THR A 183 -0.73 -6.99 -27.08
C THR A 183 -0.06 -6.56 -25.77
N ILE A 184 0.89 -5.62 -25.83
CA ILE A 184 1.58 -5.11 -24.63
C ILE A 184 0.61 -4.39 -23.68
N ASN A 185 -0.41 -3.71 -24.21
CA ASN A 185 -1.41 -3.01 -23.40
C ASN A 185 -2.62 -3.87 -23.02
N ASP A 186 -2.76 -5.08 -23.57
CA ASP A 186 -3.86 -5.98 -23.23
C ASP A 186 -3.65 -6.63 -21.85
N MET A 187 -4.55 -6.31 -20.91
CA MET A 187 -4.53 -6.82 -19.54
C MET A 187 -5.55 -7.95 -19.31
N SER A 188 -6.24 -8.42 -20.35
CA SER A 188 -7.27 -9.48 -20.25
C SER A 188 -6.75 -10.79 -19.66
N ALA A 189 -5.48 -11.11 -19.93
CA ALA A 189 -4.77 -12.28 -19.42
C ALA A 189 -3.79 -11.94 -18.27
N ALA A 190 -3.96 -10.79 -17.61
CA ALA A 190 -3.05 -10.39 -16.56
C ALA A 190 -3.19 -11.24 -15.28
N GLU A 191 -2.05 -11.52 -14.66
CA GLU A 191 -1.97 -12.27 -13.41
C GLU A 191 -1.40 -11.42 -12.28
N ASP A 192 -1.74 -11.77 -11.04
CA ASP A 192 -1.13 -11.17 -9.84
C ASP A 192 0.39 -11.35 -9.89
N GLY A 193 1.12 -10.23 -9.89
CA GLY A 193 2.58 -10.20 -10.00
C GLY A 193 3.30 -10.86 -8.83
N VAL A 194 2.71 -10.85 -7.62
CA VAL A 194 3.28 -11.53 -6.44
C VAL A 194 3.17 -13.04 -6.63
N ALA A 195 2.00 -13.52 -7.06
CA ALA A 195 1.77 -14.93 -7.32
C ALA A 195 2.64 -15.46 -8.49
N LYS A 196 2.81 -14.65 -9.55
CA LYS A 196 3.69 -14.96 -10.69
C LYS A 196 5.14 -15.13 -10.23
N ARG A 197 5.67 -14.23 -9.40
CA ARG A 197 7.04 -14.33 -8.86
C ARG A 197 7.24 -15.54 -7.96
N ALA A 198 6.26 -15.87 -7.12
CA ALA A 198 6.33 -17.06 -6.27
C ALA A 198 6.46 -18.36 -7.10
N ARG A 199 5.67 -18.49 -8.18
CA ARG A 199 5.73 -19.63 -9.12
C ARG A 199 7.06 -19.73 -9.88
N GLN A 200 7.68 -18.61 -10.21
CA GLN A 200 8.99 -18.59 -10.88
C GLN A 200 10.10 -19.09 -9.95
N ARG A 201 10.05 -18.75 -8.66
CA ARG A 201 11.03 -19.21 -7.65
C ARG A 201 10.92 -20.69 -7.32
N SER A 202 9.73 -21.29 -7.42
CA SER A 202 9.53 -22.73 -7.15
C SER A 202 9.95 -23.64 -8.32
N ARG A 203 10.36 -23.07 -9.45
CA ARG A 203 10.75 -23.80 -10.68
C ARG A 203 12.25 -23.80 -10.95
N GLY A 204 13.06 -23.12 -10.13
CA GLY A 204 14.52 -23.11 -10.18
C GLY A 204 15.09 -23.67 -8.90
#